data_AF-A0A381VPZ5-F1
#
_entry.id   AF-A0A381VPZ5-F1
#
_cell.length_a   1.000
_cell.length_b   1.000
_cell.length_c   1.000
_cell.angle_alpha   90.00
_cell.angle_beta   90.00
_cell.angle_gamma   90.00
#
_symmetry.space_group_name_H-M   'P 1'
#
loop_
_entity.id
_entity.type
_entity.pdbx_description
1 polymer ?
#
loop_
_entity_poly.entity_id
_entity_poly.type
_entity_poly.pdbx_seq_one_letter_code
_entity_poly.pdbx_strand_id
1 'polypeptide(L)' 'MSTSYEQDYRRSLEQPELFWSEQAKAIEWFARPEKIMEKDANGVVRWFGGGKLNTA' A
#
# COMPACT_ATOMS: atom_id res chain seq x y z
N MET A 1 18.14 -18.89 -8.36
CA MET A 1 17.03 -18.01 -8.77
C MET A 1 16.48 -17.42 -7.48
N SER A 2 16.71 -16.12 -7.21
CA SER A 2 16.01 -15.47 -6.10
C SER A 2 14.52 -15.54 -6.44
N THR A 3 13.76 -16.27 -5.62
CA THR A 3 12.33 -16.54 -5.82
C THR A 3 11.58 -15.21 -5.80
N SER A 4 10.49 -15.08 -6.58
CA SER A 4 9.74 -13.80 -6.66
C SER A 4 9.34 -13.28 -5.26
N TYR A 5 9.07 -14.20 -4.33
CA TYR A 5 8.83 -13.90 -2.92
C TYR A 5 9.94 -13.05 -2.26
N GLU A 6 11.21 -13.42 -2.42
CA GLU A 6 12.31 -12.70 -1.76
C GLU A 6 12.43 -11.26 -2.30
N GLN A 7 12.20 -11.10 -3.60
CA GLN A 7 12.21 -9.79 -4.26
C GLN A 7 11.03 -8.92 -3.81
N ASP A 8 9.83 -9.48 -3.77
CA ASP A 8 8.63 -8.76 -3.31
C ASP A 8 8.71 -8.42 -1.82
N TYR A 9 9.21 -9.35 -1.00
CA TYR A 9 9.46 -9.12 0.43
C TYR A 9 10.43 -7.95 0.64
N ARG A 10 11.59 -7.97 -0.03
CA ARG A 10 12.56 -6.87 0.06
C ARG A 10 11.93 -5.53 -0.37
N ARG A 11 11.19 -5.50 -1.47
CA ARG A 11 10.52 -4.28 -1.95
C ARG A 11 9.48 -3.76 -0.97
N SER A 12 8.72 -4.65 -0.31
CA SER A 12 7.73 -4.26 0.70
C SER A 12 8.34 -3.57 1.92
N LEU A 13 9.63 -3.85 2.22
CA LEU A 13 10.36 -3.22 3.32
C LEU A 13 11.10 -1.96 2.90
N GLU A 14 11.79 -2.00 1.76
CA GLU A 14 12.63 -0.90 1.29
C GLU A 14 11.81 0.24 0.68
N GLN A 15 10.69 -0.08 0.03
CA GLN A 15 9.84 0.87 -0.68
C GLN A 15 8.36 0.60 -0.37
N PRO A 16 7.95 0.66 0.91
CA PRO A 16 6.63 0.22 1.36
C PRO A 16 5.50 0.98 0.66
N GLU A 17 5.63 2.30 0.54
CA GLU A 17 4.58 3.13 -0.07
C GLU A 17 4.38 2.81 -1.56
N LEU A 18 5.47 2.67 -2.32
CA LEU A 18 5.38 2.28 -3.74
C LEU A 18 4.87 0.84 -3.89
N PHE A 19 5.39 -0.09 -3.09
CA PHE A 19 4.96 -1.48 -3.13
C PHE A 19 3.45 -1.60 -2.89
N TRP A 20 2.95 -1.00 -1.81
CA TRP A 20 1.53 -1.06 -1.48
C TRP A 20 0.65 -0.22 -2.42
N SER A 21 1.19 0.82 -3.08
CA SER A 21 0.51 1.51 -4.19
C SER A 21 0.22 0.56 -5.36
N GLU A 22 1.21 -0.25 -5.73
CA GLU A 22 1.05 -1.23 -6.80
C GLU A 22 0.06 -2.33 -6.40
N GLN A 23 0.17 -2.87 -5.17
CA GLN A 23 -0.78 -3.88 -4.68
C GLN A 23 -2.21 -3.35 -4.60
N ALA A 24 -2.40 -2.07 -4.24
CA ALA A 24 -3.72 -1.45 -4.18
C ALA A 24 -4.44 -1.41 -5.54
N LYS A 25 -3.72 -1.51 -6.66
CA LYS A 25 -4.33 -1.58 -8.00
C LYS A 25 -5.13 -2.86 -8.24
N ALA A 26 -4.92 -3.90 -7.45
CA ALA A 26 -5.68 -5.15 -7.51
C ALA A 26 -7.05 -5.06 -6.83
N ILE A 27 -7.34 -3.98 -6.10
CA ILE A 27 -8.61 -3.76 -5.41
C ILE A 27 -9.52 -2.91 -6.28
N GLU A 28 -10.82 -3.21 -6.29
CA GLU A 28 -11.81 -2.37 -6.93
C GLU A 28 -12.15 -1.19 -6.02
N TRP A 29 -11.78 0.01 -6.49
CA TRP A 29 -12.02 1.26 -5.78
C TRP A 29 -13.08 2.07 -6.51
N PHE A 30 -14.04 2.62 -5.76
CA PHE A 30 -14.88 3.71 -6.27
C PHE A 30 -14.07 5.01 -6.41
N ALA A 31 -13.14 5.23 -5.47
CA ALA A 31 -12.15 6.29 -5.52
C ALA A 31 -10.80 5.73 -5.05
N ARG A 32 -9.78 5.81 -5.90
CA ARG A 32 -8.43 5.34 -5.54
C ARG A 32 -7.84 6.21 -4.43
N PRO A 33 -7.05 5.64 -3.52
CA PRO A 33 -6.38 6.41 -2.48
C PRO A 33 -5.42 7.44 -3.08
N GLU A 34 -5.44 8.66 -2.53
CA GLU A 34 -4.50 9.73 -2.88
C GLU A 34 -3.19 9.58 -2.14
N LYS A 35 -3.25 8.99 -0.94
CA LYS A 35 -2.10 8.77 -0.07
C LYS A 35 -2.07 7.31 0.36
N ILE A 36 -0.99 6.62 0.03
CA ILE A 36 -0.89 5.19 0.34
C ILE A 36 -0.55 5.00 1.82
N MET A 37 0.36 5.79 2.35
CA MET A 37 0.80 5.71 3.74
C MET A 37 1.09 7.11 4.28
N GLU A 38 0.53 7.45 5.45
CA GLU A 38 0.87 8.65 6.18
C GLU A 38 1.19 8.31 7.64
N LYS A 39 2.30 8.83 8.13
CA LYS A 39 2.69 8.71 9.54
C LYS A 39 2.54 10.06 10.22
N ASP A 40 1.77 10.11 11.32
CA ASP A 40 1.66 11.33 12.11
C ASP A 40 2.77 11.46 13.17
N ALA A 41 2.77 12.61 13.86
CA ALA A 41 3.77 12.95 14.87
C ALA A 41 3.84 11.97 16.05
N ASN A 42 2.76 11.22 16.31
CA ASN A 42 2.70 10.21 17.37
C ASN A 42 3.12 8.82 16.87
N GLY A 43 3.53 8.72 15.61
CA GLY A 43 3.94 7.48 14.98
C GLY A 43 2.79 6.59 14.52
N VAL A 44 1.54 7.07 14.55
CA VAL A 44 0.40 6.33 14.03
C VAL A 44 0.45 6.38 12.51
N VAL A 45 0.30 5.23 11.87
CA VAL A 45 0.29 5.09 10.42
C VAL A 45 -1.15 4.94 9.93
N ARG A 46 -1.57 5.79 8.99
CA ARG A 46 -2.84 5.69 8.26
C ARG A 46 -2.55 5.21 6.84
N TRP A 47 -3.34 4.26 6.37
CA TRP A 47 -3.18 3.65 5.05
C TRP A 47 -4.34 4.02 4.12
N PHE A 48 -4.04 4.15 2.84
CA PHE A 48 -5.00 4.37 1.75
C PHE A 48 -5.94 5.56 1.98
N GLY A 49 -5.38 6.68 2.45
CA GLY A 49 -6.09 7.94 2.68
C GLY A 49 -6.79 8.45 1.43
N GLY A 50 -8.06 8.85 1.58
CA GLY A 50 -8.92 9.29 0.49
C GLY A 50 -9.59 8.16 -0.31
N GLY A 51 -9.16 6.91 -0.11
CA GLY A 51 -9.73 5.75 -0.80
C GLY A 51 -11.17 5.44 -0.38
N LYS A 52 -12.00 5.01 -1.33
CA LYS A 52 -13.38 4.56 -1.11
C LYS A 52 -13.63 3.25 -1.84
N LEU A 53 -14.14 2.24 -1.12
CA LEU A 53 -14.43 0.90 -1.64
C LEU A 53 -15.62 0.28 -0.90
N ASN A 54 -16.06 -0.89 -1.38
CA ASN A 54 -17.00 -1.77 -0.66
C ASN A 54 -16.33 -3.14 -0.45
N THR A 55 -16.48 -3.73 0.74
CA THR A 55 -15.89 -5.03 1.10
C THR A 55 -16.87 -6.21 1.02
N ALA A 56 -18.16 -5.96 0.87
CA ALA A 56 -19.25 -6.92 1.05
C ALA A 56 -19.46 -7.85 -0.15
#